data_AF-A0A814XWC9-F1
#
_entry.id   AF-A0A814XWC9-F1
#
_cell.length_a   1.000
_cell.length_b   1.000
_cell.length_c   1.000
_cell.angle_alpha   90.00
_cell.angle_beta   90.00
_cell.angle_gamma   90.00
#
_symmetry.space_group_name_H-M   'P 1'
#
loop_
_entity.id
_entity.type
_entity.pdbx_description
1 polymer ?
#
loop_
_entity_poly.entity_id
_entity_poly.type
_entity_poly.pdbx_seq_one_letter_code
_entity_poly.pdbx_strand_id
1 'polypeptide(L)'
;MPDTKLYDLLGVSRNASDHDIKKAYHKLAKTHHPDKNPESAEKFKEISFAYQVLTDDNKRRVYDTYGLEGLKEGGGSGGGG
;
A
#
# COMPACT_ATOMS: atom_id res chain seq x y z
N MET A 1 -13.24 8.59 -10.05
CA MET A 1 -12.10 7.98 -10.76
C MET A 1 -11.65 6.79 -9.92
N PRO A 2 -11.15 5.69 -10.50
CA PRO A 2 -10.61 4.61 -9.69
C PRO A 2 -9.47 5.14 -8.84
N ASP A 3 -9.47 4.79 -7.56
CA ASP A 3 -8.46 5.23 -6.62
C ASP A 3 -7.14 4.53 -6.98
N THR A 4 -6.14 5.27 -7.49
CA THR A 4 -4.82 4.71 -7.83
C THR A 4 -3.77 4.99 -6.78
N LYS A 5 -4.14 5.65 -5.67
CA LYS A 5 -3.22 6.15 -4.66
C LYS A 5 -2.27 5.09 -4.11
N LEU A 6 -2.75 3.87 -3.86
CA LEU A 6 -1.90 2.77 -3.39
C LEU A 6 -0.93 2.26 -4.47
N TYR A 7 -1.36 2.26 -5.72
CA TYR A 7 -0.52 1.89 -6.86
C TYR A 7 0.56 2.96 -7.12
N ASP A 8 0.20 4.23 -7.05
CA ASP A 8 1.10 5.39 -7.13
C ASP A 8 2.15 5.38 -6.01
N LEU A 9 1.75 5.03 -4.77
CA LEU A 9 2.68 4.90 -3.64
C LEU A 9 3.77 3.86 -3.89
N LEU A 10 3.41 2.74 -4.54
CA LEU A 10 4.36 1.72 -4.94
C LEU A 10 5.07 2.05 -6.28
N GLY A 11 4.60 3.06 -7.02
CA GLY A 11 5.08 3.38 -8.35
C GLY A 11 4.81 2.28 -9.38
N VAL A 12 3.69 1.56 -9.22
CA VAL A 12 3.28 0.47 -10.11
C VAL A 12 1.96 0.80 -10.80
N SER A 13 1.69 0.14 -11.93
CA SER A 13 0.41 0.29 -12.63
C SER A 13 -0.71 -0.42 -11.88
N ARG A 14 -1.96 0.03 -12.06
CA ARG A 14 -3.16 -0.68 -11.58
C ARG A 14 -3.25 -2.13 -12.09
N ASN A 15 -2.64 -2.38 -13.25
CA ASN A 15 -2.58 -3.68 -13.91
C ASN A 15 -1.35 -4.50 -13.47
N ALA A 16 -0.57 -4.02 -12.49
CA ALA A 16 0.61 -4.72 -11.99
C ALA A 16 0.20 -6.06 -11.35
N SER A 17 1.05 -7.06 -11.60
CA SER A 17 0.93 -8.36 -10.95
C SER A 17 1.39 -8.28 -9.49
N ASP A 18 0.96 -9.23 -8.66
CA ASP A 18 1.46 -9.39 -7.28
C ASP A 18 2.98 -9.41 -7.18
N HIS A 19 3.62 -10.01 -8.18
CA HIS A 19 5.07 -10.08 -8.25
C HIS A 19 5.72 -8.70 -8.48
N ASP A 20 5.13 -7.86 -9.35
CA ASP A 20 5.59 -6.49 -9.58
C ASP A 20 5.38 -5.62 -8.33
N ILE A 21 4.21 -5.74 -7.69
CA ILE A 21 3.86 -5.07 -6.43
C ILE A 21 4.89 -5.43 -5.35
N LYS A 22 5.22 -6.72 -5.19
CA LYS A 22 6.20 -7.19 -4.21
C LYS A 22 7.62 -6.69 -4.51
N LYS A 23 8.02 -6.69 -5.78
CA LYS A 23 9.33 -6.14 -6.19
C LYS A 23 9.44 -4.65 -5.90
N ALA A 24 8.40 -3.88 -6.23
CA ALA A 24 8.36 -2.45 -5.97
C ALA A 24 8.41 -2.13 -4.47
N TYR A 25 7.61 -2.85 -3.67
CA TYR A 25 7.63 -2.75 -2.20
C TYR A 25 9.03 -3.00 -1.64
N HIS A 26 9.70 -4.08 -2.01
CA HIS A 26 11.06 -4.37 -1.53
C HIS A 26 12.07 -3.28 -1.89
N LYS A 27 11.94 -2.67 -3.08
CA LYS A 27 12.82 -1.57 -3.51
C LYS A 27 12.58 -0.33 -2.65
N LEU A 28 11.32 0.05 -2.46
CA LEU A 28 10.92 1.22 -1.67
C LEU A 28 11.20 1.04 -0.19
N ALA A 29 10.99 -0.14 0.36
CA ALA A 29 11.28 -0.48 1.76
C ALA A 29 12.76 -0.31 2.10
N LYS A 30 13.67 -0.63 1.16
CA LYS A 30 15.10 -0.40 1.33
C LYS A 30 15.47 1.08 1.26
N THR A 31 14.81 1.84 0.38
CA THR A 31 15.04 3.29 0.21
C THR A 31 14.52 4.10 1.39
N HIS A 32 13.30 3.81 1.83
CA HIS A 32 12.58 4.50 2.90
C HIS A 32 12.70 3.80 4.25
N HIS A 33 13.71 2.95 4.43
CA HIS A 33 13.87 2.18 5.66
C HIS A 33 14.04 3.15 6.86
N PRO A 34 13.25 2.99 7.95
CA PRO A 34 13.24 3.93 9.07
C PRO A 34 14.58 4.01 9.81
N ASP A 35 15.40 2.95 9.73
CA ASP A 35 16.77 2.93 10.28
C ASP A 35 17.70 3.96 9.63
N LYS A 36 17.53 4.23 8.33
CA LYS A 36 18.37 5.18 7.58
C LYS A 36 17.72 6.54 7.40
N ASN A 37 16.39 6.59 7.36
CA ASN A 37 15.61 7.80 7.15
C ASN A 37 14.38 7.77 8.07
N PRO A 38 14.51 8.15 9.35
CA PRO A 38 13.39 8.17 10.29
C PRO A 38 12.26 9.12 9.86
N GLU A 39 12.57 10.18 9.10
CA GLU A 39 11.56 11.07 8.49
C GLU A 39 10.73 10.38 7.40
N SER A 40 11.23 9.29 6.81
CA SER A 40 10.47 8.47 5.86
C SER A 40 9.60 7.41 6.54
N ALA A 41 9.51 7.39 7.87
CA ALA A 41 8.70 6.40 8.60
C ALA A 41 7.22 6.47 8.23
N GLU A 42 6.66 7.67 8.04
CA GLU A 42 5.28 7.84 7.57
C GLU A 42 5.09 7.24 6.18
N LYS A 43 5.99 7.57 5.25
CA LYS A 43 5.98 7.05 3.88
C LYS A 43 6.14 5.53 3.85
N PHE A 44 6.98 4.97 4.72
CA PHE A 44 7.16 3.53 4.87
C PHE A 44 5.87 2.84 5.34
N LYS A 45 5.13 3.45 6.27
CA LYS A 45 3.81 2.96 6.69
C LYS A 45 2.83 2.95 5.52
N GLU A 46 2.78 4.03 4.74
CA GLU A 46 1.93 4.11 3.54
C GLU A 46 2.29 3.05 2.49
N ILE A 47 3.58 2.86 2.20
CA ILE A 47 4.09 1.84 1.27
C ILE A 47 3.76 0.42 1.76
N SER A 48 3.91 0.17 3.07
CA SER A 48 3.58 -1.13 3.67
C SER A 48 2.08 -1.40 3.64
N PHE A 49 1.26 -0.38 3.90
CA PHE A 49 -0.20 -0.48 3.78
C PHE A 49 -0.63 -0.77 2.33
N ALA A 50 -0.07 -0.04 1.36
CA ALA A 50 -0.32 -0.28 -0.06
C ALA A 50 0.03 -1.71 -0.45
N TYR A 51 1.19 -2.21 -0.03
CA TYR A 51 1.59 -3.60 -0.27
C TYR A 51 0.59 -4.60 0.33
N GLN A 52 0.18 -4.41 1.58
CA GLN A 52 -0.76 -5.32 2.25
C GLN A 52 -2.14 -5.35 1.59
N VAL A 53 -2.62 -4.22 1.08
CA VAL A 53 -3.90 -4.14 0.37
C VAL A 53 -3.79 -4.75 -1.03
N LEU A 54 -2.75 -4.38 -1.78
CA LEU A 54 -2.64 -4.75 -3.19
C LEU A 54 -2.20 -6.20 -3.41
N THR A 55 -1.65 -6.86 -2.39
CA THR A 55 -1.33 -8.30 -2.42
C THR A 55 -2.44 -9.21 -1.90
N ASP A 56 -3.45 -8.64 -1.25
CA ASP A 56 -4.61 -9.37 -0.79
C ASP A 56 -5.74 -9.16 -1.79
N ASP A 57 -6.11 -10.20 -2.53
CA ASP A 57 -7.12 -10.13 -3.59
C ASP A 57 -8.45 -9.55 -3.09
N ASN A 58 -8.86 -9.90 -1.85
CA ASN A 58 -10.09 -9.37 -1.26
C ASN A 58 -9.97 -7.87 -0.98
N LYS A 59 -8.86 -7.45 -0.34
CA LYS A 59 -8.63 -6.02 -0.04
C LYS A 59 -8.42 -5.19 -1.29
N ARG A 60 -7.67 -5.72 -2.26
CA ARG A 60 -7.48 -5.09 -3.58
C ARG A 60 -8.82 -4.90 -4.26
N ARG A 61 -9.69 -5.92 -4.27
CA ARG A 61 -11.04 -5.80 -4.83
C ARG A 61 -11.89 -4.75 -4.12
N VAL A 62 -11.86 -4.72 -2.78
CA VAL A 62 -12.56 -3.69 -1.99
C VAL A 62 -12.01 -2.30 -2.32
N TYR A 63 -10.69 -2.14 -2.38
CA TYR A 63 -10.03 -0.90 -2.76
C TYR A 63 -10.40 -0.44 -4.17
N ASP A 64 -10.37 -1.36 -5.13
CA ASP A 64 -10.69 -1.07 -6.53
C ASP A 64 -12.18 -0.73 -6.74
N THR A 65 -13.06 -1.16 -5.83
CA THR A 65 -14.52 -0.94 -5.89
C THR A 65 -14.96 0.28 -5.09
N TYR A 66 -14.44 0.44 -3.86
CA TYR A 66 -14.90 1.42 -2.87
C TYR A 66 -13.81 2.44 -2.48
N GLY A 67 -12.60 2.33 -3.03
CA GLY A 67 -11.48 3.19 -2.67
C GLY A 67 -10.92 2.94 -1.27
N LEU A 68 -10.14 3.89 -0.76
CA LEU A 68 -9.59 3.83 0.60
C LEU A 68 -10.67 3.77 1.69
N GLU A 69 -11.86 4.33 1.44
CA GLU A 69 -12.95 4.37 2.41
C GLU A 69 -13.51 2.98 2.69
N GLY A 70 -13.65 2.12 1.68
CA GLY A 70 -14.11 0.74 1.88
C GLY A 70 -13.14 -0.13 2.68
N LEU A 71 -11.84 0.17 2.65
CA LEU A 71 -10.85 -0.53 3.47
C LEU A 71 -10.92 -0.15 4.94
N LYS A 72 -11.29 1.10 5.25
CA LYS A 72 -11.46 1.58 6.63
C LYS A 72 -12.62 0.89 7.35
N GLU A 73 -13.65 0.50 6.62
CA GLU A 73 -14.88 -0.08 7.21
C GLU A 73 -14.82 -1.61 7.33
N GLY A 74 -14.05 -2.30 6.48
CA GLY A 74 -13.93 -3.76 6.50
C GLY A 74 -12.66 -4.35 7.16
N GLY A 75 -11.65 -3.52 7.43
CA GLY A 75 -10.34 -3.97 7.95
C GLY A 75 -10.03 -3.34 9.30
N GLY A 76 -10.46 -3.97 10.38
CA GLY A 76 -10.11 -3.54 11.73
C GLY A 76 -8.59 -3.43 11.96
N SER A 77 -8.23 -2.39 12.72
CA SER A 77 -6.98 -2.14 13.43
C SER A 77 -5.77 -1.60 12.65
N GLY A 78 -5.39 -0.38 13.04
CA GLY A 78 -4.12 0.27 12.69
C GLY A 78 -3.96 1.69 13.22
N GLY A 79 -5.04 2.35 13.67
CA GLY A 79 -5.00 3.55 14.49
C GLY A 79 -5.36 3.22 15.93
N GLY A 80 -4.39 3.29 16.84
CA GLY A 80 -4.63 3.08 18.27
C GLY A 80 -3.33 2.95 19.05
N GLY A 81 -2.78 4.10 19.45
CA GLY A 81 -1.58 4.26 20.27
C GLY A 81 -1.07 5.68 20.15
#